data_AF-A0A5S4EL81-F1
#
_entry.id   AF-A0A5S4EL81-F1
#
_cell.length_a   1.000
_cell.length_b   1.000
_cell.length_c   1.000
_cell.angle_alpha   90.00
_cell.angle_beta   90.00
_cell.angle_gamma   90.00
#
_symmetry.space_group_name_H-M   'P 1'
#
loop_
_entity.id
_entity.type
_entity.pdbx_description
1 polymer ?
#
loop_
_entity_poly.entity_id
_entity_poly.type
_entity_poly.pdbx_seq_one_letter_code
_entity_poly.pdbx_strand_id
1 'polypeptide(L)'
;MNRLALLADRLRLAAEIWLRRHGPWWLLLAVLGCSLLGLAMVVIPRLEADLAGKQAVLEELRALAASGPEPLPAPVSPSESHYEAFRETLAAEDQVRPSIQAILDAAAAHRLLVTRAEYLRGHDAKAQVDTLQMIVPVKGRYPDVRRWIEEILATQPYTALNELGFKREEIGINQIEARVRLTLWLRPAGAADGGRSIDP
;
A
#
# COMPACT_ATOMS: atom_id res chain seq x y z
N MET A 1 -24.13 -59.67 -25.32
CA MET A 1 -23.45 -58.41 -25.68
C MET A 1 -24.47 -57.38 -26.17
N ASN A 2 -24.22 -56.07 -26.03
CA ASN A 2 -24.95 -54.91 -26.61
C ASN A 2 -25.61 -53.87 -25.66
N ARG A 3 -25.32 -53.85 -24.36
CA ARG A 3 -25.72 -52.68 -23.53
C ARG A 3 -24.81 -51.46 -23.69
N LEU A 4 -23.51 -51.68 -23.93
CA LEU A 4 -22.52 -50.61 -24.14
C LEU A 4 -22.70 -49.92 -25.51
N ALA A 5 -23.05 -50.68 -26.55
CA ALA A 5 -23.33 -50.12 -27.87
C ALA A 5 -24.58 -49.21 -27.86
N LEU A 6 -25.63 -49.60 -27.13
CA LEU A 6 -26.85 -48.78 -26.98
C LEU A 6 -26.62 -47.51 -26.16
N LEU A 7 -25.72 -47.54 -25.18
CA LEU A 7 -25.31 -46.35 -24.42
C LEU A 7 -24.50 -45.38 -25.26
N ALA A 8 -23.55 -45.89 -26.06
CA ALA A 8 -22.77 -45.07 -26.99
C ALA A 8 -23.66 -44.42 -28.05
N ASP A 9 -24.66 -45.14 -28.57
CA ASP A 9 -25.56 -44.63 -29.58
C ASP A 9 -26.53 -43.58 -29.02
N ARG A 10 -27.00 -43.77 -27.78
CA ARG A 10 -27.81 -42.78 -27.07
C ARG A 10 -27.03 -41.51 -26.70
N LEU A 11 -25.77 -41.64 -26.32
CA LEU A 11 -24.89 -40.49 -26.07
C LEU A 11 -24.62 -39.71 -27.35
N ARG A 12 -24.46 -40.40 -28.48
CA ARG A 12 -24.25 -39.79 -29.79
C ARG A 12 -25.49 -39.03 -30.27
N LEU A 13 -26.68 -39.61 -30.11
CA LEU A 13 -27.95 -38.96 -30.41
C LEU A 13 -28.24 -37.77 -29.48
N ALA A 14 -27.96 -37.91 -28.18
CA ALA A 14 -28.09 -36.81 -27.24
C ALA A 14 -27.12 -35.66 -27.56
N ALA A 15 -25.88 -35.98 -27.94
CA ALA A 15 -24.89 -35.02 -28.40
C ALA A 15 -25.36 -34.27 -29.66
N GLU A 16 -25.89 -34.97 -30.68
CA GLU A 16 -26.39 -34.35 -31.91
C GLU A 16 -27.64 -33.47 -31.68
N ILE A 17 -28.54 -33.86 -30.79
CA ILE A 17 -29.76 -33.09 -30.48
C ILE A 17 -29.40 -31.85 -29.65
N TRP A 18 -28.43 -31.96 -28.74
CA TRP A 18 -27.93 -30.84 -27.96
C TRP A 18 -27.17 -29.84 -28.84
N LEU A 19 -26.41 -30.35 -29.83
CA LEU A 19 -25.70 -29.58 -30.88
C LEU A 19 -26.61 -28.68 -31.72
N ARG A 20 -27.83 -29.14 -32.03
CA ARG A 20 -28.75 -28.40 -32.91
C ARG A 20 -29.58 -27.36 -32.17
N ARG A 21 -29.68 -27.45 -30.83
CA ARG A 21 -30.50 -26.54 -30.01
C ARG A 21 -29.71 -25.37 -29.44
N HIS A 22 -28.42 -25.56 -29.15
CA HIS A 22 -27.52 -24.49 -28.75
C HIS A 22 -26.64 -24.21 -29.96
N GLY A 23 -26.93 -23.15 -30.71
CA GLY A 23 -26.26 -22.81 -31.97
C GLY A 23 -24.72 -22.76 -31.88
N PRO A 24 -24.00 -22.42 -32.97
CA PRO A 24 -22.54 -22.59 -33.13
C PRO A 24 -21.64 -21.95 -32.05
N TRP A 25 -22.20 -21.16 -31.14
CA TRP A 25 -21.54 -20.58 -29.97
C TRP A 25 -20.95 -21.60 -28.98
N TRP A 26 -21.47 -22.82 -28.86
CA TRP A 26 -20.88 -23.83 -27.96
C TRP A 26 -19.52 -24.33 -28.47
N LEU A 27 -19.32 -24.42 -29.79
CA LEU A 27 -18.02 -24.73 -30.39
C LEU A 27 -17.01 -23.61 -30.13
N LEU A 28 -17.44 -22.35 -30.22
CA LEU A 28 -16.59 -21.21 -29.87
C LEU A 28 -16.20 -21.22 -28.38
N LEU A 29 -17.14 -21.55 -27.49
CA LEU A 29 -16.87 -21.71 -26.05
C LEU A 29 -15.90 -22.86 -25.75
N ALA A 30 -16.06 -24.00 -26.44
CA ALA A 30 -15.16 -25.14 -26.30
C ALA A 30 -13.75 -24.82 -26.80
N VAL A 31 -13.62 -24.14 -27.95
CA VAL A 31 -12.33 -23.70 -28.50
C VAL A 31 -11.67 -22.66 -27.59
N LEU A 32 -12.44 -21.69 -27.08
CA LEU A 32 -11.97 -20.71 -26.11
C LEU A 32 -11.48 -21.37 -24.82
N GLY A 33 -12.24 -22.33 -24.29
CA GLY A 33 -11.88 -23.09 -23.09
C GLY A 33 -10.60 -23.91 -23.29
N CYS A 34 -10.48 -24.63 -24.40
CA CYS A 34 -9.26 -25.37 -24.75
C CYS A 34 -8.05 -24.45 -24.96
N SER A 35 -8.25 -23.27 -25.57
CA SER A 35 -7.20 -22.27 -25.73
C SER A 35 -6.74 -21.71 -24.37
N LEU A 36 -7.68 -21.40 -23.47
CA LEU A 36 -7.36 -20.92 -22.13
C LEU A 36 -6.63 -22.00 -21.29
N LEU A 37 -7.06 -23.26 -21.40
CA LEU A 37 -6.41 -24.39 -20.72
C LEU A 37 -5.00 -24.63 -21.25
N GLY A 38 -4.81 -24.55 -22.57
CA GLY A 38 -3.50 -24.66 -23.21
C GLY A 38 -2.55 -23.53 -22.78
N LEU A 39 -3.06 -22.30 -22.70
CA LEU A 39 -2.30 -21.16 -22.18
C LEU A 39 -1.90 -21.38 -20.71
N ALA A 40 -2.84 -21.82 -19.87
CA ALA A 40 -2.57 -22.11 -18.46
C ALA A 40 -1.50 -23.20 -18.28
N MET A 41 -1.56 -24.27 -19.07
CA MET A 41 -0.58 -25.37 -19.06
C MET A 41 0.84 -24.93 -19.44
N VAL A 42 1.01 -23.84 -20.18
CA VAL A 42 2.34 -23.30 -20.55
C VAL A 42 2.82 -22.24 -19.55
N VAL A 43 1.90 -21.43 -19.03
CA VAL A 43 2.24 -20.30 -18.16
C VAL A 43 2.57 -20.77 -16.74
N ILE A 44 1.74 -21.65 -16.15
CA ILE A 44 1.93 -22.14 -14.77
C ILE A 44 3.32 -22.76 -14.53
N PRO A 45 3.82 -23.72 -15.33
CA PRO A 45 5.13 -24.33 -15.07
C PRO A 45 6.29 -23.33 -15.26
N ARG A 46 6.10 -22.29 -16.07
CA ARG A 46 7.10 -21.24 -16.28
C ARG A 46 7.22 -20.33 -15.05
N LEU A 47 6.10 -19.99 -14.41
CA LEU A 47 6.10 -19.27 -13.14
C LEU A 47 6.68 -20.13 -12.00
N GLU A 48 6.36 -21.43 -11.98
CA GLU A 48 6.92 -22.36 -11.00
C GLU A 48 8.44 -22.51 -11.15
N ALA A 49 8.95 -22.59 -12.39
CA ALA A 49 10.39 -22.62 -12.64
C ALA A 49 11.12 -21.35 -12.18
N ASP A 50 10.52 -20.17 -12.41
CA ASP A 50 11.06 -18.89 -11.92
C ASP A 50 11.04 -18.80 -10.39
N LEU A 51 10.01 -19.36 -9.74
CA LEU A 51 9.92 -19.44 -8.28
C LEU A 51 10.95 -20.43 -7.71
N ALA A 52 11.09 -21.61 -8.31
CA ALA A 52 12.05 -22.62 -7.90
C ALA A 52 13.50 -22.12 -8.04
N GLY A 53 13.82 -21.39 -9.12
CA GLY A 53 15.13 -20.77 -9.29
C GLY A 53 15.45 -19.74 -8.20
N LYS A 54 14.47 -18.91 -7.81
CA LYS A 54 14.63 -17.95 -6.70
C LYS A 54 14.79 -18.66 -5.36
N GLN A 55 14.04 -19.74 -5.13
CA GLN A 55 14.13 -20.54 -3.91
C GLN A 55 15.50 -21.22 -3.79
N ALA A 56 16.03 -21.79 -4.87
CA ALA A 56 17.35 -22.41 -4.89
C ALA A 56 18.46 -21.41 -4.56
N VAL A 57 18.40 -20.19 -5.10
CA VAL A 57 19.36 -19.12 -4.78
C VAL A 57 19.25 -18.70 -3.30
N LEU A 58 18.04 -18.62 -2.75
CA LEU A 58 17.85 -18.32 -1.33
C LEU A 58 18.39 -19.43 -0.42
N GLU A 59 18.21 -20.69 -0.80
CA GLU A 59 18.76 -21.84 -0.07
C GLU A 59 20.28 -21.89 -0.16
N GLU A 60 20.86 -21.60 -1.32
CA GLU A 60 22.31 -21.50 -1.49
C GLU A 60 22.90 -20.38 -0.64
N LEU A 61 22.28 -19.19 -0.64
CA LEU A 61 22.67 -18.08 0.23
C LEU A 61 22.56 -18.43 1.72
N ARG A 62 21.50 -19.15 2.12
CA ARG A 62 21.33 -19.64 3.50
C ARG A 62 22.37 -20.69 3.87
N ALA A 63 22.70 -21.60 2.97
CA ALA A 63 23.72 -22.62 3.18
C ALA A 63 25.11 -21.98 3.32
N LEU A 64 25.44 -20.98 2.50
CA LEU A 64 26.65 -20.18 2.67
C LEU A 64 26.66 -19.42 4.01
N ALA A 65 25.53 -18.81 4.40
CA ALA A 65 25.41 -18.10 5.67
C ALA A 65 25.51 -19.03 6.89
N ALA A 66 25.01 -20.27 6.78
CA ALA A 66 25.09 -21.28 7.84
C ALA A 66 26.47 -21.96 7.93
N SER A 67 27.23 -21.97 6.83
CA SER A 67 28.57 -22.57 6.75
C SER A 67 29.70 -21.55 7.00
N GLY A 68 29.39 -20.26 6.94
CA GLY A 68 30.34 -19.19 7.26
C GLY A 68 30.61 -19.12 8.77
N PRO A 69 31.78 -18.61 9.19
CA PRO A 69 31.99 -18.21 10.58
C PRO A 69 30.81 -17.34 11.01
N GLU A 70 30.28 -17.59 12.21
CA GLU A 70 29.22 -16.80 12.83
C GLU A 70 29.47 -15.31 12.51
N PRO A 71 28.59 -14.63 11.76
CA PRO A 71 28.84 -13.27 11.35
C PRO A 71 29.07 -12.47 12.63
N LEU A 72 30.31 -12.07 12.90
CA LEU A 72 30.53 -10.96 13.82
C LEU A 72 29.60 -9.87 13.28
N PRO A 73 28.68 -9.33 14.10
CA PRO A 73 27.72 -8.35 13.62
C PRO A 73 28.53 -7.30 12.89
N ALA A 74 28.27 -7.17 11.58
CA ALA A 74 28.88 -6.12 10.79
C ALA A 74 28.62 -4.83 11.58
N PRO A 75 29.63 -3.96 11.76
CA PRO A 75 29.42 -2.71 12.49
C PRO A 75 28.24 -2.02 11.81
N VAL A 76 27.11 -1.93 12.53
CA VAL A 76 25.85 -1.43 11.98
C VAL A 76 26.18 -0.10 11.33
N SER A 77 25.98 -0.03 10.02
CA SER A 77 26.30 1.21 9.32
C SER A 77 25.41 2.30 9.94
N PRO A 78 25.90 3.52 10.18
CA PRO A 78 25.07 4.60 10.72
C PRO A 78 23.77 4.81 9.92
N SER A 79 23.82 4.51 8.61
CA SER A 79 22.66 4.53 7.71
C SER A 79 21.58 3.50 8.06
N GLU A 80 21.96 2.29 8.45
CA GLU A 80 21.03 1.22 8.81
C GLU A 80 20.33 1.53 10.14
N SER A 81 21.08 1.98 11.15
CA SER A 81 20.48 2.43 12.43
C SER A 81 19.53 3.61 12.25
N HIS A 82 19.88 4.60 11.42
CA HIS A 82 18.98 5.73 11.14
C HIS A 82 17.70 5.29 10.40
N TYR A 83 17.82 4.31 9.50
CA TYR A 83 16.67 3.76 8.79
C TYR A 83 15.74 2.98 9.73
N GLU A 84 16.29 2.17 10.63
CA GLU A 84 15.50 1.48 11.66
C GLU A 84 14.79 2.48 12.58
N ALA A 85 15.50 3.47 13.11
CA ALA A 85 14.90 4.52 13.94
C ALA A 85 13.78 5.27 13.19
N PHE A 86 13.97 5.59 11.91
CA PHE A 86 12.91 6.17 11.08
C PHE A 86 11.69 5.25 11.01
N ARG A 87 11.86 3.95 10.75
CA ARG A 87 10.75 2.98 10.68
C ARG A 87 9.98 2.83 11.98
N GLU A 88 10.67 2.96 13.12
CA GLU A 88 10.05 2.94 14.45
C GLU A 88 9.20 4.18 14.72
N THR A 89 9.57 5.34 14.17
CA THR A 89 8.82 6.60 14.33
C THR A 89 7.56 6.70 13.47
N LEU A 90 7.41 5.85 12.43
CA LEU A 90 6.27 5.89 11.51
C LEU A 90 4.95 5.66 12.23
N ALA A 91 3.94 6.45 11.86
CA ALA A 91 2.59 6.25 12.38
C ALA A 91 1.99 4.93 11.85
N ALA A 92 1.23 4.27 12.72
CA ALA A 92 0.34 3.20 12.31
C ALA A 92 -0.91 3.79 11.63
N GLU A 93 -1.58 2.99 10.79
CA GLU A 93 -2.73 3.43 9.99
C GLU A 93 -3.92 3.89 10.87
N ASP A 94 -4.07 3.32 12.07
CA ASP A 94 -5.10 3.68 13.05
C ASP A 94 -4.85 5.05 13.71
N GLN A 95 -3.59 5.47 13.81
CA GLN A 95 -3.20 6.77 14.38
C GLN A 95 -3.48 7.93 13.42
N VAL A 96 -3.55 7.69 12.11
CA VAL A 96 -3.70 8.73 11.07
C VAL A 96 -4.87 9.68 11.34
N ARG A 97 -6.05 9.13 11.58
CA ARG A 97 -7.27 9.93 11.80
C ARG A 97 -7.17 10.74 13.11
N PRO A 98 -6.79 10.14 14.26
CA PRO A 98 -6.47 10.89 15.47
C PRO A 98 -5.45 12.03 15.25
N SER A 99 -4.38 11.80 14.48
CA SER A 99 -3.35 12.82 14.22
C SER A 99 -3.93 14.02 13.46
N ILE A 100 -4.71 13.78 12.41
CA ILE A 100 -5.38 14.85 11.65
C ILE A 100 -6.29 15.65 12.57
N GLN A 101 -7.09 14.96 13.39
CA GLN A 101 -7.99 15.62 14.34
C GLN A 101 -7.20 16.49 15.32
N ALA A 102 -6.12 15.96 15.90
CA ALA A 102 -5.25 16.72 16.81
C ALA A 102 -4.61 17.95 16.14
N ILE A 103 -4.20 17.85 14.87
CA ILE A 103 -3.66 18.99 14.10
C ILE A 103 -4.71 20.11 13.99
N LEU A 104 -5.95 19.74 13.66
CA LEU A 104 -7.04 20.69 13.47
C LEU A 104 -7.54 21.28 14.80
N ASP A 105 -7.60 20.46 15.85
CA ASP A 105 -7.96 20.90 17.20
C ASP A 105 -6.92 21.87 17.76
N ALA A 106 -5.62 21.61 17.54
CA ALA A 106 -4.56 22.53 17.89
C ALA A 106 -4.71 23.87 17.14
N ALA A 107 -5.12 23.86 15.86
CA ALA A 107 -5.35 25.09 15.11
C ALA A 107 -6.47 25.93 15.77
N ALA A 108 -7.57 25.27 16.16
CA ALA A 108 -8.67 25.92 16.87
C ALA A 108 -8.23 26.47 18.24
N ALA A 109 -7.41 25.72 18.99
CA ALA A 109 -6.87 26.14 20.29
C ALA A 109 -6.01 27.43 20.17
N HIS A 110 -5.24 27.55 19.08
CA HIS A 110 -4.47 28.76 18.74
C HIS A 110 -5.32 29.87 18.09
N ARG A 111 -6.64 29.74 18.05
CA ARG A 111 -7.59 30.71 17.47
C ARG A 111 -7.36 30.95 15.97
N LEU A 112 -6.89 29.93 15.26
CA LEU A 112 -6.73 29.97 13.82
C LEU A 112 -8.02 29.51 13.15
N LEU A 113 -8.44 30.24 12.12
CA LEU A 113 -9.58 29.86 11.30
C LEU A 113 -9.11 28.93 10.18
N VAL A 114 -9.50 27.66 10.25
CA VAL A 114 -9.24 26.68 9.19
C VAL A 114 -10.38 26.73 8.18
N THR A 115 -10.07 26.91 6.89
CA THR A 115 -11.11 27.00 5.86
C THR A 115 -11.52 25.62 5.34
N ARG A 116 -10.62 24.96 4.60
CA ARG A 116 -10.82 23.62 4.05
C ARG A 116 -9.46 22.97 3.88
N ALA A 117 -9.22 21.89 4.60
CA ALA A 117 -8.04 21.08 4.40
C ALA A 117 -8.20 20.17 3.17
N GLU A 118 -7.16 20.08 2.36
CA GLU A 118 -7.07 19.13 1.23
C GLU A 118 -6.21 17.94 1.66
N TYR A 119 -6.55 16.72 1.22
CA TYR A 119 -5.82 15.50 1.59
C TYR A 119 -5.44 14.70 0.36
N LEU A 120 -4.20 14.22 0.33
CA LEU A 120 -3.64 13.40 -0.75
C LEU A 120 -2.89 12.23 -0.13
N ARG A 121 -3.29 11.01 -0.47
CA ARG A 121 -2.57 9.79 -0.07
C ARG A 121 -1.59 9.40 -1.18
N GLY A 122 -0.38 9.01 -0.79
CA GLY A 122 0.66 8.53 -1.68
C GLY A 122 1.37 7.31 -1.10
N HIS A 123 2.19 6.68 -1.93
CA HIS A 123 3.07 5.59 -1.54
C HIS A 123 4.46 5.86 -2.10
N ASP A 124 5.48 5.85 -1.25
CA ASP A 124 6.87 5.97 -1.67
C ASP A 124 7.51 4.57 -1.71
N ALA A 125 7.67 4.05 -2.93
CA ALA A 125 8.24 2.72 -3.15
C ALA A 125 9.73 2.63 -2.75
N LYS A 126 10.47 3.74 -2.74
CA LYS A 126 11.90 3.74 -2.36
C LYS A 126 12.05 3.68 -0.85
N ALA A 127 11.26 4.47 -0.13
CA ALA A 127 11.26 4.48 1.32
C ALA A 127 10.41 3.35 1.94
N GLN A 128 9.57 2.69 1.14
CA GLN A 128 8.61 1.64 1.57
C GLN A 128 7.64 2.16 2.64
N VAL A 129 7.11 3.35 2.43
CA VAL A 129 6.21 4.04 3.37
C VAL A 129 4.98 4.57 2.65
N ASP A 130 3.86 4.57 3.37
CA ASP A 130 2.67 5.27 2.93
C ASP A 130 2.77 6.72 3.40
N THR A 131 2.23 7.65 2.60
CA THR A 131 2.25 9.08 2.93
C THR A 131 0.84 9.62 2.90
N LEU A 132 0.52 10.49 3.86
CA LEU A 132 -0.67 11.32 3.81
C LEU A 132 -0.26 12.77 3.86
N GLN A 133 -0.41 13.44 2.73
CA GLN A 133 -0.18 14.86 2.62
C GLN A 133 -1.48 15.61 2.90
N MET A 134 -1.40 16.62 3.76
CA MET A 134 -2.51 17.52 4.02
C MET A 134 -2.11 18.98 3.81
N ILE A 135 -2.99 19.74 3.17
CA ILE A 135 -2.80 21.17 2.96
C ILE A 135 -3.86 21.92 3.76
N VAL A 136 -3.42 22.65 4.76
CA VAL A 136 -4.29 23.37 5.71
C VAL A 136 -4.13 24.87 5.49
N PRO A 137 -5.11 25.52 4.82
CA PRO A 137 -5.19 26.97 4.81
C PRO A 137 -5.74 27.46 6.14
N VAL A 138 -4.95 28.29 6.84
CA VAL A 138 -5.32 28.91 8.11
C VAL A 138 -5.28 30.42 8.02
N LYS A 139 -6.25 31.09 8.66
CA LYS A 139 -6.25 32.55 8.81
C LYS A 139 -6.09 32.92 10.28
N GLY A 140 -5.22 33.88 10.57
CA GLY A 140 -4.98 34.33 11.94
C GLY A 140 -3.74 35.22 12.04
N ARG A 141 -3.25 35.43 13.26
CA ARG A 141 -2.04 36.22 13.48
C ARG A 141 -0.80 35.33 13.27
N TYR A 142 0.25 35.90 12.70
CA TYR A 142 1.51 35.17 12.45
C TYR A 142 2.06 34.42 13.69
N PRO A 143 2.11 35.02 14.90
CA PRO A 143 2.64 34.32 16.07
C PRO A 143 1.84 33.07 16.45
N ASP A 144 0.53 33.08 16.22
CA ASP A 144 -0.34 31.95 16.56
C ASP A 144 -0.16 30.81 15.54
N VAL A 145 -0.01 31.13 14.24
CA VAL A 145 0.35 30.14 13.21
C VAL A 145 1.69 29.48 13.52
N ARG A 146 2.68 30.27 13.94
CA ARG A 146 4.00 29.75 14.32
C ARG A 146 3.93 28.79 15.50
N ARG A 147 3.25 29.17 16.60
CA ARG A 147 3.10 28.31 17.79
C ARG A 147 2.36 27.03 17.47
N TRP A 148 1.33 27.10 16.64
CA TRP A 148 0.59 25.94 16.18
C TRP A 148 1.49 24.94 15.43
N ILE A 149 2.33 25.42 14.51
CA ILE A 149 3.29 24.57 13.79
C ILE A 149 4.32 23.97 14.76
N GLU A 150 4.86 24.78 15.68
CA GLU A 150 5.82 24.31 16.70
C GLU A 150 5.20 23.21 17.58
N GLU A 151 3.94 23.34 17.98
CA GLU A 151 3.22 22.32 18.74
C GLU A 151 3.01 21.02 17.95
N ILE A 152 2.60 21.10 16.67
CA ILE A 152 2.43 19.92 15.82
C ILE A 152 3.74 19.15 15.71
N LEU A 153 4.84 19.85 15.39
CA LEU A 153 6.14 19.21 15.20
C LEU A 153 6.71 18.66 16.52
N ALA A 154 6.35 19.24 17.66
CA ALA A 154 6.75 18.74 18.97
C ALA A 154 5.92 17.52 19.43
N THR A 155 4.65 17.43 19.04
CA THR A 155 3.73 16.39 19.50
C THR A 155 3.60 15.20 18.54
N GLN A 156 3.91 15.40 17.25
CA GLN A 156 3.71 14.40 16.20
C GLN A 156 5.03 14.11 15.46
N PRO A 157 5.82 13.13 15.92
CA PRO A 157 7.16 12.85 15.38
C PRO A 157 7.15 12.34 13.93
N TYR A 158 6.03 11.76 13.47
CA TYR A 158 5.84 11.27 12.10
C TYR A 158 5.28 12.33 11.14
N THR A 159 5.10 13.58 11.59
CA THR A 159 4.56 14.67 10.77
C THR A 159 5.67 15.63 10.38
N ALA A 160 5.85 15.83 9.08
CA ALA A 160 6.81 16.78 8.52
C ALA A 160 6.10 18.02 7.96
N LEU A 161 6.74 19.19 8.11
CA LEU A 161 6.35 20.40 7.41
C LEU A 161 7.11 20.48 6.08
N ASN A 162 6.39 20.43 4.96
CA ASN A 162 7.00 20.41 3.62
C ASN A 162 6.98 21.79 2.96
N GLU A 163 5.90 22.56 3.13
CA GLU A 163 5.75 23.86 2.51
C GLU A 163 4.95 24.79 3.43
N LEU A 164 5.37 26.06 3.48
CA LEU A 164 4.72 27.10 4.26
C LEU A 164 4.65 28.38 3.41
N GLY A 165 3.44 28.72 2.98
CA GLY A 165 3.17 29.95 2.24
C GLY A 165 2.42 30.96 3.10
N PHE A 166 2.78 32.23 3.02
CA PHE A 166 2.09 33.31 3.72
C PHE A 166 1.59 34.37 2.74
N LYS A 167 0.36 34.84 2.96
CA LYS A 167 -0.26 35.92 2.22
C LYS A 167 -0.89 36.90 3.20
N ARG A 168 -0.60 38.18 3.03
CA ARG A 168 -1.24 39.27 3.79
C ARG A 168 -2.32 39.88 2.91
N GLU A 169 -3.56 39.93 3.39
CA GLU A 169 -4.69 40.53 2.65
C GLU A 169 -4.60 42.06 2.65
N GLU A 170 -4.34 42.68 3.80
CA GLU A 170 -4.28 44.14 3.94
C GLU A 170 -3.18 44.55 4.92
N ILE A 171 -2.46 45.63 4.64
CA ILE A 171 -1.34 46.11 5.47
C ILE A 171 -1.84 46.57 6.85
N GLY A 172 -3.06 47.11 6.92
CA GLY A 172 -3.68 47.60 8.16
C GLY A 172 -4.25 46.51 9.07
N ILE A 173 -4.40 45.27 8.58
CA ILE A 173 -4.94 44.16 9.37
C ILE A 173 -3.80 43.26 9.83
N ASN A 174 -3.72 43.00 11.13
CA ASN A 174 -2.73 42.10 11.71
C ASN A 174 -3.15 40.62 11.58
N GLN A 175 -3.65 40.24 10.41
CA GLN A 175 -4.05 38.88 10.07
C GLN A 175 -3.38 38.49 8.76
N ILE A 176 -2.99 37.23 8.69
CA ILE A 176 -2.40 36.61 7.52
C ILE A 176 -3.18 35.35 7.18
N GLU A 177 -3.18 35.00 5.90
CA GLU A 177 -3.55 33.69 5.41
C GLU A 177 -2.27 32.88 5.24
N ALA A 178 -2.18 31.71 5.85
CA ALA A 178 -1.07 30.79 5.73
C ALA A 178 -1.54 29.48 5.08
N ARG A 179 -0.82 29.01 4.05
CA ARG A 179 -1.04 27.69 3.45
C ARG A 179 0.06 26.77 3.97
N VAL A 180 -0.33 25.81 4.81
CA VAL A 180 0.61 24.89 5.47
C VAL A 180 0.45 23.50 4.87
N ARG A 181 1.52 22.95 4.32
CA ARG A 181 1.56 21.60 3.74
C ARG A 181 2.31 20.69 4.69
N LEU A 182 1.60 19.75 5.28
CA LEU A 182 2.14 18.74 6.17
C LEU A 182 2.12 17.39 5.46
N THR A 183 3.10 16.53 5.76
CA THR A 183 3.13 15.14 5.32
C THR A 183 3.27 14.23 6.53
N LEU A 184 2.33 13.33 6.69
CA LEU A 184 2.37 12.27 7.70
C LEU A 184 3.00 11.04 7.05
N TRP A 185 4.01 10.49 7.71
CA TRP A 185 4.70 9.28 7.27
C TRP A 185 4.13 8.06 7.99
N LEU A 186 3.65 7.11 7.22
CA LEU A 186 2.86 5.99 7.69
C LEU A 186 3.56 4.67 7.38
N ARG A 187 3.35 3.68 8.25
CA ARG A 187 3.75 2.31 7.98
C ARG A 187 2.92 1.77 6.80
N PRO A 188 3.54 1.05 5.85
CA PRO A 188 2.82 0.49 4.72
C PRO A 188 1.73 -0.47 5.18
N ALA A 189 0.54 -0.36 4.60
CA ALA A 189 -0.65 -1.12 4.99
C ALA A 189 -0.49 -2.66 5.01
N GLY A 190 0.54 -3.22 4.36
CA GLY A 190 0.84 -4.66 4.36
C GLY A 190 1.79 -5.16 5.45
N ALA A 191 2.42 -4.29 6.24
CA ALA A 191 3.41 -4.72 7.23
C ALA A 191 2.81 -5.25 8.54
N ALA A 192 1.52 -4.96 8.82
CA ALA A 192 0.87 -5.36 10.07
C ALA A 192 0.20 -6.76 10.02
N ASP A 193 -0.09 -7.29 8.82
CA ASP A 193 -0.81 -8.56 8.65
C ASP A 193 0.08 -9.81 8.66
N GLY A 194 1.41 -9.67 8.68
CA GLY A 194 2.35 -10.80 8.72
C GLY A 194 2.45 -11.53 10.07
N GLY A 195 1.80 -11.02 11.13
CA GLY A 195 1.90 -11.55 12.50
C GLY A 195 0.63 -12.21 13.04
N ARG A 196 -0.47 -12.25 12.28
CA ARG A 196 -1.74 -12.86 12.71
C ARG A 196 -1.99 -14.16 11.95
N SER A 197 -1.08 -15.12 12.11
CA SER A 197 -1.45 -16.54 11.91
C SER A 197 -2.42 -16.91 13.02
N ILE A 198 -3.70 -16.86 12.68
CA ILE A 198 -4.79 -17.46 13.42
C ILE A 198 -4.54 -18.97 13.36
N ASP A 199 -4.02 -19.55 14.43
CA ASP A 199 -4.06 -21.00 14.62
C ASP A 199 -5.52 -21.44 14.85
N PRO A 200 -5.97 -22.52 14.18
CA PRO A 200 -7.32 -23.07 14.35
C PRO A 200 -7.54 -23.79 15.68
#